data_AF-W5WEG9-F1
#
_entry.id   AF-W5WEG9-F1
#
_cell.length_a   1.000
_cell.length_b   1.000
_cell.length_c   1.000
_cell.angle_alpha   90.00
_cell.angle_beta   90.00
_cell.angle_gamma   90.00
#
_symmetry.space_group_name_H-M   'P 1'
#
loop_
_entity.id
_entity.type
_entity.pdbx_description
1 polymer ?
#
loop_
_entity_poly.entity_id
_entity_poly.type
_entity_poly.pdbx_seq_one_letter_code
_entity_poly.pdbx_strand_id
1 'polypeptide(L)'
;MITIGVGANLRNQWRLAALAGLVTQIGLVTSYYSAKSVLAGHPLSVASLVIYSLVAVFAGPLCGAAGACLRDRRLLIRVLSLGVASAPWIADGVRGIMGTVATGLNVEAKMVEGVCFIAVGLFLPLVISRSLRDWLRSLVVAAGLVGLVVLVDLLR
;
A
#
# COMPACT_ATOMS: atom_id res chain seq x y z
N MET A 1 -6.66 0.69 0.03
CA MET A 1 -7.40 1.94 -0.30
C MET A 1 -8.44 2.32 0.76
N ILE A 2 -9.22 1.36 1.30
CA ILE A 2 -10.29 1.65 2.27
C ILE A 2 -9.75 2.34 3.54
N THR A 3 -8.62 1.88 4.06
CA THR A 3 -7.97 2.44 5.27
C THR A 3 -7.59 3.92 5.14
N ILE A 4 -7.01 4.29 4.00
CA ILE A 4 -6.66 5.68 3.67
C ILE A 4 -7.94 6.52 3.51
N GLY A 5 -8.96 5.99 2.83
CA GLY A 5 -10.25 6.66 2.65
C GLY A 5 -10.96 6.93 3.98
N VAL A 6 -10.99 5.94 4.88
CA VAL A 6 -11.52 6.07 6.23
C VAL A 6 -10.75 7.14 7.01
N GLY A 7 -9.42 7.11 6.95
CA GLY A 7 -8.58 8.13 7.57
C GLY A 7 -8.80 9.55 7.01
N ALA A 8 -9.04 9.69 5.71
CA ALA A 8 -9.28 10.97 5.06
C ALA A 8 -10.58 11.67 5.51
N ASN A 9 -11.53 10.90 6.06
CA ASN A 9 -12.75 11.42 6.68
C ASN A 9 -12.54 11.88 8.13
N LEU A 10 -11.47 11.42 8.79
CA LEU A 10 -11.12 11.75 10.18
C LEU A 10 -10.06 12.86 10.24
N ARG A 11 -10.35 14.00 9.60
CA ARG A 11 -9.43 15.15 9.51
C ARG A 11 -8.92 15.60 10.88
N ASN A 12 -7.62 15.84 10.99
CA ASN A 12 -6.91 16.27 12.22
C ASN A 12 -7.00 15.30 13.41
N GLN A 13 -7.63 14.13 13.26
CA GLN A 13 -7.76 13.12 14.30
C GLN A 13 -6.88 11.91 13.99
N TRP A 14 -5.57 12.14 13.83
CA TRP A 14 -4.61 11.12 13.39
C TRP A 14 -4.64 9.84 14.23
N ARG A 15 -4.93 9.94 15.54
CA ARG A 15 -5.10 8.78 16.43
C ARG A 15 -6.32 7.94 16.08
N LEU A 16 -7.47 8.59 15.88
CA LEU A 16 -8.70 7.89 15.49
C LEU A 16 -8.59 7.34 14.07
N ALA A 17 -7.94 8.07 13.17
CA ALA A 17 -7.66 7.62 11.82
C ALA A 17 -6.74 6.39 11.80
N ALA A 18 -5.71 6.36 12.66
CA ALA A 18 -4.84 5.21 12.84
C ALA A 18 -5.61 3.98 13.37
N LEU A 19 -6.45 4.16 14.39
CA LEU A 19 -7.30 3.08 14.92
C LEU A 19 -8.29 2.58 13.86
N ALA A 20 -8.93 3.48 13.13
CA ALA A 20 -9.86 3.11 12.07
C ALA A 20 -9.14 2.36 10.93
N GLY A 21 -7.92 2.78 10.59
CA GLY A 21 -7.06 2.08 9.64
C GLY A 21 -6.66 0.69 10.13
N LEU A 22 -6.33 0.53 11.42
CA LEU A 22 -6.04 -0.76 12.04
C LEU A 22 -7.24 -1.71 11.92
N VAL A 23 -8.42 -1.27 12.38
CA VAL A 23 -9.66 -2.06 12.35
C VAL A 23 -10.00 -2.46 10.92
N THR A 24 -9.86 -1.53 9.96
CA THR A 24 -10.14 -1.81 8.55
C THR A 24 -9.18 -2.84 7.97
N GLN A 25 -7.87 -2.77 8.29
CA GLN A 25 -6.92 -3.76 7.78
C GLN A 25 -7.13 -5.15 8.41
N ILE A 26 -7.39 -5.22 9.71
CA ILE A 26 -7.71 -6.48 10.38
C ILE A 26 -8.96 -7.11 9.75
N GLY A 27 -10.00 -6.30 9.51
CA GLY A 27 -11.20 -6.74 8.81
C GLY A 27 -10.89 -7.30 7.42
N LEU A 28 -10.08 -6.59 6.62
CA LEU A 28 -9.70 -7.03 5.27
C LEU A 28 -8.93 -8.35 5.26
N VAL A 29 -7.92 -8.49 6.13
CA VAL A 29 -7.14 -9.74 6.26
C VAL A 29 -8.06 -10.89 6.68
N THR A 30 -8.91 -10.65 7.68
CA THR A 30 -9.85 -11.65 8.18
C THR A 30 -10.83 -12.08 7.08
N SER A 31 -11.46 -11.12 6.39
CA SER A 31 -12.40 -11.41 5.29
C SER A 31 -11.74 -12.13 4.12
N TYR A 32 -10.51 -11.75 3.74
CA TYR A 32 -9.78 -12.43 2.66
C TYR A 32 -9.52 -13.90 3.01
N TYR A 33 -9.06 -14.18 4.23
CA TYR A 33 -8.76 -15.55 4.64
C TYR A 33 -10.01 -16.39 4.88
N SER A 34 -11.07 -15.82 5.43
CA SER A 34 -12.37 -16.48 5.53
C SER A 34 -12.94 -16.81 4.15
N ALA A 35 -12.86 -15.89 3.19
CA ALA A 35 -13.28 -16.14 1.82
C ALA A 35 -12.42 -17.25 1.18
N LYS A 36 -11.11 -17.23 1.37
CA LYS A 36 -10.19 -18.22 0.79
C LYS A 36 -10.37 -19.62 1.37
N SER A 37 -10.63 -19.74 2.68
CA SER A 37 -10.87 -21.04 3.31
C SER A 37 -12.24 -21.60 2.98
N VAL A 38 -13.28 -20.77 3.00
CA VAL A 38 -14.67 -21.22 2.81
C VAL A 38 -15.03 -21.40 1.34
N LEU A 39 -14.61 -20.49 0.44
CA LEU A 39 -15.03 -20.50 -0.96
C LEU A 39 -14.09 -21.27 -1.88
N ALA A 40 -12.79 -21.25 -1.61
CA ALA A 40 -11.79 -21.87 -2.49
C ALA A 40 -11.27 -23.23 -2.00
N GLY A 41 -11.66 -23.67 -0.79
CA GLY A 41 -11.25 -24.96 -0.24
C GLY A 41 -9.73 -25.12 -0.04
N HIS A 42 -8.97 -24.03 -0.09
CA HIS A 42 -7.52 -24.07 0.01
C HIS A 42 -7.07 -24.06 1.48
N PRO A 43 -6.11 -24.93 1.87
CA PRO A 43 -5.59 -24.95 3.23
C PRO A 43 -4.91 -23.63 3.57
N LEU A 44 -5.28 -23.06 4.72
CA LEU A 44 -4.70 -21.83 5.25
C LEU A 44 -3.32 -22.12 5.85
N SER A 45 -2.28 -21.50 5.30
CA SER A 45 -0.98 -21.45 5.97
C SER A 45 -1.07 -20.52 7.18
N VAL A 46 -0.87 -21.07 8.38
CA VAL A 46 -0.81 -20.31 9.64
C VAL A 46 0.30 -19.25 9.58
N ALA A 47 1.43 -19.58 8.96
CA ALA A 47 2.54 -18.64 8.77
C ALA A 47 2.11 -17.42 7.92
N SER A 48 1.37 -17.64 6.83
CA SER A 48 0.85 -16.54 6.02
C SER A 48 -0.14 -15.69 6.82
N LEU A 49 -1.09 -16.29 7.54
CA LEU A 49 -2.04 -15.55 8.36
C LEU A 49 -1.34 -14.64 9.37
N VAL A 50 -0.31 -15.15 10.06
CA VAL A 50 0.48 -14.38 11.03
C VAL A 50 1.22 -13.23 10.36
N ILE A 51 1.90 -13.47 9.24
CA ILE A 51 2.65 -12.43 8.51
C ILE A 51 1.70 -11.33 8.02
N TYR A 52 0.59 -11.69 7.38
CA TYR A 52 -0.36 -10.70 6.87
C TYR A 52 -1.09 -9.96 7.99
N SER A 53 -1.34 -10.60 9.13
CA SER A 53 -1.88 -9.93 10.32
C SER A 53 -0.90 -8.92 10.91
N LEU A 54 0.39 -9.28 11.02
CA LEU A 54 1.43 -8.35 11.46
C LEU A 54 1.54 -7.16 10.50
N VAL A 55 1.60 -7.42 9.20
CA VAL A 55 1.61 -6.37 8.17
C VAL A 55 0.38 -5.47 8.30
N ALA A 56 -0.81 -6.04 8.51
CA ALA A 56 -2.04 -5.28 8.74
C ALA A 56 -1.97 -4.39 10.00
N VAL A 57 -1.40 -4.90 11.10
CA VAL A 57 -1.24 -4.17 12.36
C VAL A 57 -0.31 -2.97 12.21
N PHE A 58 0.73 -3.06 11.38
CA PHE A 58 1.64 -1.94 11.13
C PHE A 58 1.13 -0.99 10.03
N ALA A 59 0.66 -1.55 8.91
CA ALA A 59 0.24 -0.77 7.75
C ALA A 59 -1.10 -0.07 7.98
N GLY A 60 -2.04 -0.68 8.70
CA GLY A 60 -3.36 -0.12 8.97
C GLY A 60 -3.30 1.27 9.63
N PRO A 61 -2.65 1.40 10.80
CA PRO A 61 -2.42 2.68 11.47
C PRO A 61 -1.74 3.71 10.59
N LEU A 62 -0.68 3.32 9.88
CA LEU A 62 0.09 4.22 9.01
C LEU A 62 -0.76 4.73 7.85
N CYS A 63 -1.48 3.85 7.16
CA CYS A 63 -2.37 4.22 6.06
C CYS A 63 -3.55 5.09 6.54
N GLY A 64 -4.13 4.78 7.69
CA GLY A 64 -5.21 5.58 8.28
C GLY A 64 -4.74 6.97 8.69
N ALA A 65 -3.62 7.06 9.42
CA ALA A 65 -3.01 8.33 9.79
C ALA A 65 -2.59 9.16 8.57
N ALA A 66 -1.97 8.51 7.57
CA ALA A 66 -1.62 9.15 6.30
C ALA A 66 -2.85 9.78 5.64
N GLY A 67 -3.99 9.06 5.63
CA GLY A 67 -5.29 9.55 5.15
C GLY A 67 -5.73 10.85 5.84
N ALA A 68 -5.69 10.90 7.17
CA ALA A 68 -6.05 12.10 7.94
C ALA A 68 -5.10 13.28 7.66
N CYS A 69 -3.85 12.98 7.35
CA CYS A 69 -2.79 13.94 7.06
C CYS A 69 -2.76 14.45 5.60
N LEU A 70 -3.52 13.84 4.67
CA LEU A 70 -3.55 14.25 3.26
C LEU A 70 -3.95 15.72 3.06
N ARG A 71 -4.68 16.28 4.02
CA ARG A 71 -5.20 17.65 3.97
C ARG A 71 -4.48 18.61 4.92
N ASP A 72 -3.41 18.14 5.57
CA ASP A 72 -2.59 18.96 6.47
C ASP A 72 -1.97 20.14 5.70
N ARG A 73 -1.85 21.28 6.39
CA ARG A 73 -1.19 22.48 5.86
C ARG A 73 0.33 22.28 5.79
N ARG A 74 0.89 21.42 6.64
CA ARG A 74 2.32 21.12 6.69
C ARG A 74 2.73 20.27 5.48
N LEU A 75 3.47 20.88 4.57
CA LEU A 75 3.96 20.27 3.32
C LEU A 75 4.62 18.91 3.55
N LEU A 76 5.54 18.83 4.52
CA LEU A 76 6.37 17.64 4.75
C LEU A 76 5.53 16.42 5.16
N ILE A 77 4.57 16.60 6.07
CA ILE A 77 3.67 15.53 6.51
C ILE A 77 2.81 15.04 5.35
N ARG A 78 2.28 15.96 4.53
CA ARG A 78 1.46 15.63 3.37
C ARG A 78 2.25 14.83 2.31
N VAL A 79 3.46 15.28 1.98
CA VAL A 79 4.35 14.63 0.99
C VAL A 79 4.75 13.23 1.45
N LEU A 80 5.15 13.07 2.72
CA LEU A 80 5.49 11.76 3.29
C LEU A 80 4.29 10.82 3.28
N SER A 81 3.11 11.30 3.67
CA SER A 81 1.88 10.51 3.71
C SER A 81 1.50 10.00 2.31
N LEU A 82 1.61 10.86 1.29
CA LEU A 82 1.39 10.50 -0.10
C LEU A 82 2.42 9.48 -0.61
N GLY A 83 3.70 9.67 -0.26
CA GLY A 83 4.78 8.74 -0.63
C GLY A 83 4.58 7.35 -0.03
N VAL A 84 4.26 7.29 1.27
CA VAL A 84 3.96 6.03 1.99
C VAL A 84 2.73 5.34 1.43
N ALA A 85 1.70 6.09 1.03
CA ALA A 85 0.50 5.53 0.40
C ALA A 85 0.77 4.94 -0.99
N SER A 86 1.77 5.47 -1.70
CA SER A 86 2.07 5.14 -3.10
C SER A 86 3.10 4.01 -3.23
N ALA A 87 4.08 3.96 -2.32
CA ALA A 87 5.21 3.04 -2.40
C ALA A 87 4.83 1.55 -2.48
N PRO A 88 3.85 1.02 -1.72
CA PRO A 88 3.50 -0.40 -1.80
C PRO A 88 3.04 -0.82 -3.19
N TRP A 89 2.25 0.02 -3.88
CA TRP A 89 1.76 -0.27 -5.22
C TRP A 89 2.88 -0.31 -6.25
N ILE A 90 3.81 0.64 -6.17
CA ILE A 90 4.97 0.67 -7.07
C ILE A 90 5.86 -0.54 -6.79
N ALA A 91 6.12 -0.87 -5.52
CA ALA A 91 6.94 -2.02 -5.14
C ALA A 91 6.34 -3.35 -5.62
N ASP A 92 5.04 -3.56 -5.39
CA ASP A 92 4.35 -4.78 -5.81
C ASP A 92 4.30 -4.90 -7.34
N GLY A 93 4.10 -3.78 -8.05
CA GLY A 93 4.13 -3.77 -9.50
C GLY A 93 5.53 -4.09 -10.07
N VAL A 94 6.59 -3.51 -9.49
CA VAL A 94 7.98 -3.81 -9.87
C VAL A 94 8.30 -5.28 -9.60
N ARG A 95 7.96 -5.81 -8.42
CA ARG A 95 8.16 -7.22 -8.08
C ARG A 95 7.40 -8.15 -9.03
N GLY A 96 6.16 -7.81 -9.35
CA GLY A 96 5.35 -8.55 -10.32
C GLY A 96 6.04 -8.65 -11.68
N ILE A 97 6.53 -7.52 -12.20
CA ILE A 97 7.24 -7.48 -13.48
C ILE A 97 8.57 -8.26 -13.40
N MET A 98 9.40 -8.01 -12.38
CA MET A 98 10.69 -8.70 -12.22
C MET A 98 10.54 -10.21 -12.10
N GLY A 99 9.58 -10.68 -11.29
CA GLY A 99 9.31 -12.12 -11.13
C GLY A 99 8.81 -12.77 -12.42
N THR A 100 8.08 -12.01 -13.24
CA THR A 100 7.59 -12.47 -14.55
C THR A 100 8.73 -12.60 -15.57
N VAL A 101 9.63 -11.60 -15.62
CA VAL A 101 10.84 -11.64 -16.46
C VAL A 101 11.75 -12.80 -16.06
N ALA A 102 11.88 -13.10 -14.77
CA ALA A 102 12.72 -14.18 -14.27
C ALA A 102 12.16 -15.60 -14.55
N THR A 103 10.85 -15.76 -14.62
CA THR A 103 10.21 -17.10 -14.71
C THR A 103 9.63 -17.43 -16.09
N GLY A 104 9.38 -16.44 -16.95
CA GLY A 104 8.87 -16.64 -18.31
C GLY A 104 7.43 -17.17 -18.41
N LEU A 105 6.73 -17.35 -17.28
CA LEU A 105 5.37 -17.89 -17.24
C LEU A 105 4.33 -16.78 -17.01
N ASN A 106 3.19 -16.86 -17.73
CA ASN A 106 2.07 -15.90 -17.64
C ASN A 106 2.50 -14.43 -17.85
N VAL A 107 3.37 -14.23 -18.86
CA VAL A 107 4.03 -12.93 -19.11
C VAL A 107 3.05 -11.80 -19.30
N GLU A 108 2.01 -11.99 -20.12
CA GLU A 108 1.05 -10.95 -20.43
C GLU A 108 0.21 -10.55 -19.21
N ALA A 109 -0.42 -11.50 -18.52
CA ALA A 109 -1.31 -11.22 -17.40
C ALA A 109 -0.58 -10.54 -16.24
N LYS A 110 0.62 -11.04 -15.88
CA LYS A 110 1.41 -10.47 -14.78
C LYS A 110 2.11 -9.17 -15.13
N MET A 111 2.50 -8.97 -16.40
CA MET A 111 2.97 -7.65 -16.84
C MET A 111 1.86 -6.62 -16.78
N VAL A 112 0.66 -6.94 -17.25
CA VAL A 112 -0.50 -6.04 -17.19
C VAL A 112 -0.83 -5.70 -15.73
N GLU A 113 -0.88 -6.70 -14.84
CA GLU A 113 -1.11 -6.49 -13.41
C GLU A 113 -0.02 -5.59 -12.78
N GLY A 114 1.25 -5.86 -13.07
CA GLY A 114 2.37 -5.08 -12.55
C GLY A 114 2.35 -3.63 -13.03
N VAL A 115 2.07 -3.40 -14.32
CA VAL A 115 1.91 -2.05 -14.88
C VAL A 115 0.72 -1.34 -14.25
N CYS A 116 -0.41 -2.02 -14.05
CA CYS A 116 -1.57 -1.46 -13.37
C CYS A 116 -1.21 -1.01 -11.93
N PHE A 117 -0.46 -1.82 -11.18
CA PHE A 117 -0.03 -1.43 -9.83
C PHE A 117 0.93 -0.24 -9.84
N ILE A 118 1.89 -0.20 -10.76
CA ILE A 118 2.77 0.97 -10.92
C ILE A 118 1.95 2.21 -11.27
N ALA A 119 1.02 2.10 -12.23
CA ALA A 119 0.16 3.21 -12.62
C ALA A 119 -0.67 3.72 -11.43
N VAL A 120 -1.29 2.82 -10.65
CA VAL A 120 -2.00 3.20 -9.43
C VAL A 120 -1.05 3.92 -8.47
N GLY A 121 0.15 3.39 -8.21
CA GLY A 121 1.14 4.04 -7.35
C GLY A 121 1.58 5.42 -7.83
N LEU A 122 1.66 5.65 -9.14
CA LEU A 122 2.05 6.93 -9.73
C LEU A 122 0.91 7.97 -9.74
N PHE A 123 -0.31 7.55 -10.07
CA PHE A 123 -1.47 8.43 -10.23
C PHE A 123 -2.25 8.66 -8.95
N LEU A 124 -2.21 7.73 -7.99
CA LEU A 124 -2.84 7.91 -6.69
C LEU A 124 -2.41 9.21 -5.98
N PRO A 125 -1.11 9.54 -5.87
CA PRO A 125 -0.70 10.77 -5.25
C PRO A 125 -1.09 11.99 -6.07
N LEU A 126 -1.23 11.87 -7.40
CA LEU A 126 -1.65 12.98 -8.26
C LEU A 126 -3.08 13.41 -7.93
N VAL A 127 -4.01 12.44 -7.85
CA VAL A 127 -5.44 12.68 -7.54
C VAL A 127 -5.64 13.31 -6.16
N ILE A 128 -4.75 12.98 -5.21
CA ILE A 128 -4.85 13.45 -3.83
C ILE A 128 -4.07 14.76 -3.62
N SER A 129 -2.98 14.97 -4.38
CA SER A 129 -2.13 16.15 -4.26
C SER A 129 -2.90 17.42 -4.61
N ARG A 130 -2.56 18.52 -3.92
CA ARG A 130 -3.11 19.85 -4.24
C ARG A 130 -2.30 20.58 -5.32
N SER A 131 -1.14 20.05 -5.68
CA SER A 131 -0.24 20.66 -6.65
C SER A 131 0.69 19.61 -7.27
N LEU A 132 1.10 19.86 -8.52
CA LEU A 132 2.06 19.02 -9.23
C LEU A 132 3.42 18.92 -8.48
N ARG A 133 3.81 19.99 -7.76
CA ARG A 133 5.04 20.00 -6.95
C ARG A 133 4.96 19.02 -5.78
N ASP A 134 3.80 18.95 -5.11
CA ASP A 134 3.60 18.00 -4.02
C ASP A 134 3.59 16.56 -4.54
N TRP A 135 2.98 16.35 -5.70
CA TRP A 135 2.99 15.07 -6.40
C TRP A 135 4.41 14.61 -6.70
N LEU A 136 5.23 15.42 -7.38
CA LEU A 136 6.62 15.09 -7.70
C LEU A 136 7.43 14.78 -6.44
N ARG A 137 7.30 15.60 -5.40
CA ARG A 137 8.00 15.36 -4.12
C ARG A 137 7.56 14.05 -3.47
N SER A 138 6.27 13.71 -3.53
CA SER A 138 5.78 12.45 -2.99
C SER A 138 6.26 11.24 -3.78
N LEU A 139 6.46 11.37 -5.10
CA LEU A 139 7.06 10.34 -5.92
C LEU A 139 8.53 10.11 -5.57
N VAL A 140 9.29 11.15 -5.24
CA VAL A 140 10.67 10.98 -4.74
C VAL A 140 10.69 10.17 -3.45
N VAL A 141 9.78 10.46 -2.51
CA VAL A 141 9.64 9.68 -1.27
C VAL A 141 9.24 8.23 -1.58
N ALA A 142 8.26 8.03 -2.48
CA ALA A 142 7.82 6.71 -2.87
C ALA A 142 8.95 5.90 -3.52
N ALA A 143 9.70 6.49 -4.45
CA ALA A 143 10.84 5.87 -5.09
C ALA A 143 11.93 5.47 -4.09
N GLY A 144 12.22 6.33 -3.10
CA GLY A 144 13.15 6.00 -2.01
C GLY A 144 12.69 4.78 -1.19
N LEU A 145 11.40 4.71 -0.84
CA LEU A 145 10.83 3.57 -0.13
C LEU A 145 10.84 2.30 -0.98
N VAL A 146 10.50 2.38 -2.26
CA VAL A 146 10.58 1.24 -3.19
C VAL A 146 12.01 0.75 -3.31
N GLY A 147 12.98 1.65 -3.47
CA GLY A 147 14.40 1.30 -3.53
C GLY A 147 14.85 0.55 -2.27
N LEU A 148 14.40 0.98 -1.09
CA LEU A 148 14.67 0.28 0.17
C LEU A 148 14.05 -1.12 0.19
N VAL A 149 12.81 -1.27 -0.27
CA VAL A 149 12.12 -2.56 -0.35
C VAL A 149 12.85 -3.52 -1.30
N VAL A 150 13.22 -3.05 -2.49
CA VAL A 150 13.96 -3.85 -3.48
C VAL A 150 15.35 -4.23 -2.96
N LEU A 151 16.05 -3.30 -2.30
CA LEU A 151 17.35 -3.57 -1.70
C LEU A 151 17.26 -4.67 -0.64
N VAL A 152 16.23 -4.62 0.22
CA VAL A 152 15.99 -5.67 1.23
C VAL A 152 15.72 -7.03 0.58
N ASP A 153 14.99 -7.06 -0.54
CA ASP A 153 14.75 -8.31 -1.26
C ASP A 153 16.02 -8.88 -1.89
N LEU A 154 16.93 -8.03 -2.40
CA LEU A 154 18.20 -8.46 -2.98
C LEU A 154 19.20 -9.01 -1.95
N LEU A 155 19.03 -8.66 -0.67
CA LEU A 155 19.89 -9.11 0.42
C LEU A 155 19.42 -10.44 1.05
N ARG A 156 18.30 -11.00 0.59
CA ARG A 156 17.73 -12.27 1.04
C ARG A 156 18.07 -13.40 0.07
#